data_AF-A0A2D7XBS8-F1
#
_entry.id   AF-A0A2D7XBS8-F1
#
_cell.length_a   1.000
_cell.length_b   1.000
_cell.length_c   1.000
_cell.angle_alpha   90.00
_cell.angle_beta   90.00
_cell.angle_gamma   90.00
#
_symmetry.space_group_name_H-M   'P 1'
#
loop_
_entity.id
_entity.type
_entity.pdbx_description
1 polymer ?
#
loop_
_entity_poly.entity_id
_entity_poly.type
_entity_poly.pdbx_seq_one_letter_code
_entity_poly.pdbx_strand_id
1 'polypeptide(L)'
;MTKMIHHTAMDWRGSPEGKSLLRGCYPTWYRLNKHEEHRDIALAKDIRNATVIRVPQELIRWANTPINASMDDETKARINAAINALEVYKKAARDPNFNSQTGFVLPSDTFVTNAGTQEEKVSNVRKYEIELLKAENSDHKDLMETIKEKQDELRQNLLIAFIALGSNRGGSQALAKELTEMLALSLEGQMRRYADSFNNQELRRYAVLNNLDYDALPKLTPNRIKTPDLEMLGGFIRDVSGSEIMLDEELGEDVRGLIKGSI
;
A
#
# COMPACT_ATOMS: atom_id res chain seq x y z
N MET A 1 -7.92 9.42 -45.34
CA MET A 1 -8.22 8.27 -44.45
C MET A 1 -7.25 8.28 -43.29
N THR A 2 -7.74 8.19 -42.06
CA THR A 2 -6.94 8.02 -40.86
C THR A 2 -6.30 6.63 -40.88
N LYS A 3 -4.99 6.53 -40.65
CA LYS A 3 -4.21 5.28 -40.75
C LYS A 3 -4.28 4.40 -39.48
N MET A 4 -4.88 4.89 -38.41
CA MET A 4 -4.82 4.30 -37.07
C MET A 4 -6.22 4.13 -36.49
N ILE A 5 -6.36 3.13 -35.61
CA ILE A 5 -7.55 2.90 -34.80
C ILE A 5 -7.40 3.70 -33.51
N HIS A 6 -8.40 4.49 -33.18
CA HIS A 6 -8.50 5.17 -31.90
C HIS A 6 -9.35 4.33 -30.94
N HIS A 7 -8.71 3.85 -29.88
CA HIS A 7 -9.40 3.11 -28.82
C HIS A 7 -9.33 3.89 -27.50
N THR A 8 -10.49 4.09 -26.87
CA THR A 8 -10.60 4.72 -25.55
C THR A 8 -10.96 3.70 -24.49
N ALA A 9 -10.20 3.64 -23.41
CA ALA A 9 -10.45 2.68 -22.32
C ALA A 9 -11.77 2.97 -21.58
N MET A 10 -12.10 4.25 -21.38
CA MET A 10 -13.40 4.74 -20.92
C MET A 10 -13.71 6.03 -21.68
N ASP A 11 -14.94 6.14 -22.19
CA ASP A 11 -15.45 7.39 -22.73
C ASP A 11 -15.92 8.30 -21.58
N TRP A 12 -15.62 9.59 -21.68
CA TRP A 12 -16.15 10.62 -20.82
C TRP A 12 -16.85 11.68 -21.65
N ARG A 13 -18.19 11.65 -21.65
CA ARG A 13 -19.06 12.64 -22.32
C ARG A 13 -18.80 12.79 -23.84
N GLY A 14 -18.46 11.71 -24.53
CA GLY A 14 -18.19 11.73 -25.97
C GLY A 14 -16.88 12.44 -26.32
N SER A 15 -15.98 12.59 -25.34
CA SER A 15 -14.66 13.15 -25.56
C SER A 15 -13.77 12.11 -26.26
N PRO A 16 -12.94 12.51 -27.24
CA PRO A 16 -11.93 11.62 -27.80
C PRO A 16 -10.86 11.22 -26.78
N GLU A 17 -10.75 11.94 -25.65
CA GLU A 17 -9.83 11.61 -24.57
C GLU A 17 -10.41 10.52 -23.66
N GLY A 18 -9.80 9.34 -23.69
CA GLY A 18 -10.17 8.24 -22.79
C GLY A 18 -9.60 8.42 -21.38
N LYS A 19 -10.31 7.92 -20.36
CA LYS A 19 -9.77 7.80 -18.99
C LYS A 19 -9.17 6.40 -18.77
N SER A 20 -8.01 6.35 -18.10
CA SER A 20 -7.42 5.09 -17.66
C SER A 20 -8.22 4.47 -16.51
N LEU A 21 -8.38 3.14 -16.54
CA LEU A 21 -8.98 2.36 -15.44
C LEU A 21 -8.21 2.56 -14.12
N LEU A 22 -6.89 2.74 -14.20
CA LEU A 22 -6.03 2.87 -13.02
C LEU A 22 -6.05 4.28 -12.41
N ARG A 23 -6.74 5.24 -13.05
CA ARG A 23 -6.76 6.63 -12.57
C ARG A 23 -7.37 6.76 -11.17
N GLY A 24 -8.40 5.98 -10.88
CA GLY A 24 -9.01 5.94 -9.53
C GLY A 24 -8.11 5.27 -8.49
N CYS A 25 -7.19 4.41 -8.91
CA CYS A 25 -6.29 3.66 -8.02
C CYS A 25 -5.07 4.47 -7.59
N TYR A 26 -4.68 5.49 -8.36
CA TYR A 26 -3.45 6.25 -8.10
C TYR A 26 -3.39 6.90 -6.70
N PRO A 27 -4.44 7.60 -6.21
CA PRO A 27 -4.40 8.20 -4.87
C PRO A 27 -4.24 7.16 -3.76
N THR A 28 -4.92 6.02 -3.88
CA THR A 28 -4.86 4.93 -2.90
C THR A 28 -3.48 4.28 -2.90
N TRP A 29 -2.91 3.98 -4.09
CA TRP A 29 -1.56 3.45 -4.24
C TRP A 29 -0.49 4.38 -3.66
N TYR A 30 -0.59 5.69 -3.95
CA TYR A 30 0.36 6.68 -3.44
C TYR A 30 0.37 6.74 -1.90
N ARG A 31 -0.82 6.72 -1.27
CA ARG A 31 -0.96 6.70 0.19
C ARG A 31 -0.45 5.40 0.78
N LEU A 32 -0.76 4.26 0.16
CA LEU A 32 -0.31 2.94 0.61
C LEU A 32 1.22 2.89 0.71
N ASN A 33 1.93 3.28 -0.34
CA ASN A 33 3.40 3.32 -0.34
C ASN A 33 3.95 4.21 0.79
N LYS A 34 3.30 5.36 1.05
CA LYS A 34 3.70 6.24 2.15
C LYS A 34 3.46 5.62 3.52
N HIS A 35 2.37 4.88 3.70
CA HIS A 35 2.12 4.16 4.96
C HIS A 35 3.10 3.00 5.16
N GLU A 36 3.44 2.26 4.10
CA GLU A 36 4.47 1.21 4.15
C GLU A 36 5.85 1.79 4.48
N GLU A 37 6.24 2.92 3.87
CA GLU A 37 7.48 3.63 4.19
C GLU A 37 7.52 4.05 5.68
N HIS A 38 6.44 4.65 6.18
CA HIS A 38 6.36 5.02 7.60
C HIS A 38 6.41 3.81 8.53
N ARG A 39 5.74 2.70 8.17
CA ARG A 39 5.80 1.45 8.92
C ARG A 39 7.24 0.93 8.99
N ASP A 40 7.95 0.91 7.88
CA ASP A 40 9.32 0.39 7.82
C ASP A 40 10.27 1.28 8.64
N ILE A 41 10.09 2.60 8.60
CA ILE A 41 10.82 3.54 9.47
C ILE A 41 10.48 3.29 10.94
N ALA A 42 9.21 3.11 11.28
CA ALA A 42 8.77 2.86 12.65
C ALA A 42 9.35 1.54 13.19
N LEU A 43 9.29 0.47 12.39
CA LEU A 43 9.88 -0.83 12.72
C LEU A 43 11.39 -0.72 12.87
N ALA A 44 12.08 0.02 11.99
CA ALA A 44 13.51 0.24 12.09
C ALA A 44 13.91 1.05 13.33
N LYS A 45 13.07 2.01 13.76
CA LYS A 45 13.26 2.78 14.99
C LYS A 45 13.05 1.92 16.23
N ASP A 46 12.02 1.09 16.25
CA ASP A 46 11.70 0.20 17.38
C ASP A 46 12.83 -0.81 17.61
N ILE A 47 13.32 -1.46 16.55
CA ILE A 47 14.49 -2.37 16.63
C ILE A 47 15.73 -1.65 17.19
N ARG A 48 15.89 -0.36 16.91
CA ARG A 48 17.08 0.40 17.29
C ARG A 48 16.99 1.00 18.69
N ASN A 49 15.78 1.19 19.25
CA ASN A 49 15.48 1.95 20.46
C ASN A 49 16.12 3.36 20.48
N ALA A 50 15.41 4.37 20.98
CA ALA A 50 16.03 5.68 21.15
C ALA A 50 16.99 5.61 22.35
N THR A 51 18.30 5.69 22.09
CA THR A 51 19.31 5.73 23.17
C THR A 51 19.41 7.15 23.71
N VAL A 52 19.03 7.32 24.98
CA VAL A 52 19.17 8.60 25.68
C VAL A 52 20.39 8.52 26.59
N ILE A 53 21.42 9.32 26.29
CA ILE A 53 22.62 9.45 27.13
C ILE A 53 22.49 10.74 27.94
N ARG A 54 22.43 10.61 29.28
CA ARG A 54 22.48 11.74 30.21
C ARG A 54 23.94 11.99 30.60
N VAL A 55 24.41 13.22 30.37
CA VAL A 55 25.80 13.66 30.63
C VAL A 55 25.78 14.86 31.57
N PRO A 56 26.77 15.02 32.48
CA PRO A 56 26.84 16.17 33.37
C PRO A 56 26.85 17.51 32.63
N GLN A 57 26.11 18.50 33.14
CA GLN A 57 26.01 19.84 32.55
C GLN A 57 27.36 20.53 32.43
N GLU A 58 28.28 20.29 33.37
CA GLU A 58 29.65 20.84 33.32
C GLU A 58 30.38 20.41 32.05
N LEU A 59 30.25 19.16 31.62
CA LEU A 59 30.94 18.66 30.42
C LEU A 59 30.43 19.36 29.14
N ILE A 60 29.12 19.64 29.08
CA ILE A 60 28.50 20.41 27.99
C ILE A 60 28.96 21.88 28.03
N ARG A 61 29.07 22.46 29.23
CA ARG A 61 29.54 23.83 29.45
C ARG A 61 30.99 24.02 29.00
N TRP A 62 31.88 23.11 29.41
CA TRP A 62 33.28 23.13 28.99
C TRP A 62 33.44 22.91 27.48
N ALA A 63 32.70 21.99 26.88
CA ALA A 63 32.76 21.72 25.44
C ALA A 63 32.25 22.88 24.57
N ASN A 64 31.31 23.70 25.08
CA ASN A 64 30.78 24.87 24.38
C ASN A 64 31.58 26.15 24.65
N THR A 65 32.66 26.09 25.44
CA THR A 65 33.49 27.26 25.74
C THR A 65 34.40 27.55 24.54
N PRO A 66 34.31 28.74 23.91
CA PRO A 66 35.16 29.07 22.76
C PRO A 66 36.62 29.17 23.18
N ILE A 67 37.49 28.46 22.44
CA ILE A 67 38.93 28.48 22.67
C ILE A 67 39.49 29.81 22.16
N ASN A 68 39.97 30.65 23.07
CA ASN A 68 40.62 31.91 22.74
C ASN A 68 42.15 31.77 22.83
N ALA A 69 42.89 32.48 21.97
CA ALA A 69 44.35 32.43 21.94
C ALA A 69 45.00 32.81 23.28
N SER A 70 44.34 33.69 24.05
CA SER A 70 44.77 34.23 25.34
C SER A 70 44.59 33.28 26.55
N MET A 71 44.00 32.09 26.37
CA MET A 71 43.82 31.12 27.45
C MET A 71 45.11 30.36 27.75
N ASP A 72 45.33 30.08 29.03
CA ASP A 72 46.35 29.19 29.57
C ASP A 72 46.26 27.78 28.96
N ASP A 73 47.41 27.16 28.72
CA ASP A 73 47.51 25.87 28.02
C ASP A 73 46.80 24.74 28.77
N GLU A 74 46.75 24.81 30.10
CA GLU A 74 46.01 23.87 30.95
C GLU A 74 44.49 23.97 30.74
N THR A 75 43.97 25.19 30.62
CA THR A 75 42.55 25.45 30.36
C THR A 75 42.16 24.99 28.95
N LYS A 76 43.03 25.18 27.96
CA LYS A 76 42.86 24.64 26.60
C LYS A 76 42.85 23.10 26.58
N ALA A 77 43.71 22.45 27.36
CA ALA A 77 43.74 21.00 27.48
C ALA A 77 42.45 20.44 28.09
N ARG A 78 41.88 21.12 29.10
CA ARG A 78 40.59 20.76 29.70
C ARG A 78 39.41 20.88 28.74
N ILE A 79 39.36 21.95 27.94
CA ILE A 79 38.32 22.15 26.92
C ILE A 79 38.41 21.06 25.85
N ASN A 80 39.61 20.76 25.36
CA ASN A 80 39.82 19.70 24.36
C ASN A 80 39.44 18.31 24.89
N ALA A 81 39.72 18.02 26.17
CA ALA A 81 39.29 16.78 26.81
C ALA A 81 37.75 16.68 26.90
N ALA A 82 37.07 17.79 27.21
CA ALA A 82 35.60 17.85 27.25
C ALA A 82 34.97 17.65 25.86
N ILE A 83 35.56 18.25 24.81
CA ILE A 83 35.12 18.07 23.42
C ILE A 83 35.27 16.61 22.99
N ASN A 84 36.43 15.99 23.25
CA ASN A 84 36.68 14.59 22.93
C ASN A 84 35.71 13.65 23.65
N ALA A 85 35.46 13.88 24.94
CA ALA A 85 34.49 13.10 25.71
C ALA A 85 33.07 13.24 25.11
N LEU A 86 32.65 14.46 24.78
CA LEU A 86 31.33 14.71 24.17
C LEU A 86 31.20 14.10 22.78
N GLU A 87 32.27 14.06 21.98
CA GLU A 87 32.29 13.38 20.70
C GLU A 87 32.16 11.85 20.84
N VAL A 88 32.83 11.26 21.84
CA VAL A 88 32.69 9.83 22.18
C VAL A 88 31.24 9.53 22.60
N TYR A 89 30.61 10.38 23.40
CA TYR A 89 29.19 10.21 23.77
C TYR A 89 28.24 10.39 22.59
N LYS A 90 28.48 11.37 21.70
CA LYS A 90 27.70 11.54 20.47
C LYS A 90 27.82 10.34 19.53
N LYS A 91 29.02 9.75 19.42
CA LYS A 91 29.26 8.51 18.67
C LYS A 91 28.54 7.32 19.32
N ALA A 92 28.62 7.18 20.64
CA ALA A 92 27.91 6.15 21.39
C ALA A 92 26.37 6.26 21.29
N ALA A 93 25.83 7.48 21.24
CA ALA A 93 24.40 7.71 21.03
C ALA A 93 23.94 7.41 19.59
N ARG A 94 24.84 7.56 18.61
CA ARG A 94 24.54 7.33 17.19
C ARG A 94 24.50 5.85 16.83
N ASP A 95 25.38 5.05 17.42
CA ASP A 95 25.50 3.62 17.12
C ASP A 95 25.37 2.75 18.38
N PRO A 96 24.16 2.60 18.95
CA PRO A 96 23.95 1.68 20.07
C PRO A 96 24.14 0.21 19.70
N ASN A 97 24.13 -0.12 18.39
CA ASN A 97 24.21 -1.49 17.85
C ASN A 97 25.50 -1.76 17.06
N PHE A 98 26.69 -1.34 17.53
CA PHE A 98 27.94 -1.86 16.95
C PHE A 98 28.17 -3.31 17.40
N ASN A 99 27.66 -4.25 16.59
CA ASN A 99 28.08 -5.65 16.44
C ASN A 99 28.11 -6.53 17.71
N SER A 100 27.05 -7.33 17.92
CA SER A 100 26.95 -8.63 18.63
C SER A 100 27.64 -8.88 20.00
N GLN A 101 28.36 -7.92 20.57
CA GLN A 101 28.88 -7.91 21.93
C GLN A 101 28.66 -6.50 22.48
N THR A 102 27.59 -6.29 23.25
CA THR A 102 27.32 -4.96 23.81
C THR A 102 26.99 -5.08 25.29
N GLY A 103 27.92 -4.57 26.10
CA GLY A 103 27.75 -4.18 27.49
C GLY A 103 28.52 -2.89 27.69
N PHE A 104 27.88 -1.85 28.22
CA PHE A 104 28.53 -0.59 28.55
C PHE A 104 29.02 -0.64 30.00
N VAL A 105 30.32 -0.40 30.22
CA VAL A 105 30.86 -0.18 31.56
C VAL A 105 30.77 1.31 31.85
N LEU A 106 29.80 1.68 32.69
CA LEU A 106 29.62 3.06 33.15
C LEU A 106 30.31 3.25 34.50
N PRO A 107 31.05 4.36 34.71
CA PRO A 107 31.61 4.69 36.01
C PRO A 107 30.47 4.99 37.00
N SER A 108 30.58 4.44 38.21
CA SER A 108 29.53 4.50 39.25
C SER A 108 29.51 5.81 40.04
N ASP A 109 30.27 6.81 39.65
CA ASP A 109 30.38 8.07 40.38
C ASP A 109 29.00 8.75 40.49
N THR A 110 28.54 8.94 41.71
CA THR A 110 27.34 9.71 42.03
C THR A 110 27.72 11.14 42.44
N PHE A 111 26.77 12.07 42.38
CA PHE A 111 27.03 13.42 42.89
C PHE A 111 27.24 13.36 44.41
N VAL A 112 28.29 14.03 44.90
CA VAL A 112 28.45 14.32 46.33
C VAL A 112 27.78 15.65 46.62
N THR A 113 26.83 15.65 47.54
CA THR A 113 26.24 16.88 48.07
C THR A 113 27.09 17.34 49.25
N ASN A 114 27.59 18.59 49.18
CA ASN A 114 28.57 19.26 50.06
C ASN A 114 30.05 18.94 49.80
N ALA A 115 30.62 19.51 48.73
CA ALA A 115 32.06 19.61 48.59
C ALA A 115 32.62 20.63 49.61
N GLY A 116 33.16 20.16 50.73
CA GLY A 116 33.92 20.99 51.67
C GLY A 116 33.50 20.96 53.16
N THR A 117 32.70 20.00 53.64
CA THR A 117 32.42 19.86 55.09
C THR A 117 32.23 18.40 55.49
N GLN A 118 32.62 18.05 56.71
CA GLN A 118 32.99 16.71 57.26
C GLN A 118 31.98 15.53 57.15
N GLU A 119 30.87 15.65 56.43
CA GLU A 119 29.93 14.53 56.20
C GLU A 119 29.55 14.44 54.71
N GLU A 120 30.35 13.67 53.96
CA GLU A 120 30.10 13.34 52.56
C GLU A 120 28.84 12.46 52.44
N LYS A 121 27.71 13.05 52.07
CA LYS A 121 26.51 12.28 51.72
C LYS A 121 26.49 12.01 50.22
N VAL A 122 26.66 10.73 49.89
CA VAL A 122 26.56 10.16 48.55
C VAL A 122 25.11 10.27 48.08
N SER A 123 24.84 11.04 47.02
CA SER A 123 23.49 11.13 46.44
C SER A 123 23.17 9.90 45.59
N ASN A 124 21.87 9.62 45.40
CA ASN A 124 21.39 8.52 44.55
C ASN A 124 21.37 8.88 43.04
N VAL A 125 21.85 10.07 42.69
CA VAL A 125 21.89 10.55 41.31
C VAL A 125 23.25 10.19 40.70
N ARG A 126 23.23 9.27 39.73
CA ARG A 126 24.43 8.88 38.97
C ARG A 126 24.87 10.03 38.08
N LYS A 127 26.19 10.26 37.94
CA LYS A 127 26.73 11.27 37.02
C LYS A 127 26.49 10.91 35.55
N TYR A 128 26.38 9.62 35.24
CA TYR A 128 26.14 9.09 33.90
C TYR A 128 25.02 8.05 33.92
N GLU A 129 24.05 8.21 33.02
CA GLU A 129 22.94 7.26 32.86
C GLU A 129 22.61 7.11 31.37
N ILE A 130 22.52 5.86 30.92
CA ILE A 130 22.06 5.50 29.58
C ILE A 130 20.75 4.73 29.77
N GLU A 131 19.66 5.28 29.25
CA GLU A 131 18.34 4.65 29.28
C GLU A 131 17.89 4.38 27.84
N LEU A 132 17.39 3.17 27.59
CA LEU A 132 16.74 2.79 26.34
C LEU A 132 15.25 3.06 26.52
N LEU A 133 14.73 4.10 25.85
CA LEU A 133 13.29 4.29 25.78
C LEU A 133 12.72 3.26 24.81
N LYS A 134 11.91 2.34 25.34
CA LYS A 134 11.07 1.47 24.53
C LYS A 134 9.90 2.30 23.99
N ALA A 135 9.69 2.27 22.68
CA ALA A 135 8.46 2.82 22.11
C ALA A 135 7.27 1.98 22.60
N GLU A 136 6.17 2.61 23.00
CA GLU A 136 4.94 1.88 23.34
C GLU A 136 4.38 1.21 22.07
N ASN A 137 4.04 -0.08 22.20
CA ASN A 137 3.67 -0.95 21.08
C ASN A 137 2.33 -0.62 20.37
N SER A 138 1.59 0.41 20.80
CA SER A 138 0.24 0.71 20.29
C SER A 138 0.23 1.14 18.82
N ASP A 139 1.22 1.94 18.40
CA ASP A 139 1.19 2.60 17.10
C ASP A 139 1.36 1.64 15.91
N HIS A 140 2.01 0.48 16.12
CA HIS A 140 2.27 -0.47 15.04
C HIS A 140 1.02 -1.23 14.59
N LYS A 141 0.13 -1.56 15.53
CA LYS A 141 -1.10 -2.29 15.22
C LYS A 141 -2.03 -1.45 14.36
N ASP A 142 -2.19 -0.18 14.72
CA ASP A 142 -3.06 0.78 14.02
C ASP A 142 -2.53 1.10 12.61
N LEU A 143 -1.21 1.17 12.44
CA LEU A 143 -0.58 1.30 11.11
C LEU A 143 -0.83 0.07 10.22
N MET A 144 -0.74 -1.14 10.77
CA MET A 144 -0.99 -2.37 10.01
C MET A 144 -2.46 -2.50 9.59
N GLU A 145 -3.39 -2.09 10.45
CA GLU A 145 -4.81 -2.01 10.13
C GLU A 145 -5.07 -1.00 9.01
N THR A 146 -4.50 0.20 9.11
CA THR A 146 -4.60 1.24 8.06
C THR A 146 -4.04 0.76 6.71
N ILE A 147 -2.90 0.07 6.70
CA ILE A 147 -2.32 -0.51 5.47
C ILE A 147 -3.28 -1.53 4.85
N LYS A 148 -3.87 -2.41 5.66
CA LYS A 148 -4.83 -3.40 5.21
C LYS A 148 -6.08 -2.75 4.61
N GLU A 149 -6.62 -1.72 5.26
CA GLU A 149 -7.74 -0.94 4.74
C GLU A 149 -7.42 -0.32 3.36
N LYS A 150 -6.22 0.24 3.18
CA LYS A 150 -5.80 0.80 1.89
C LYS A 150 -5.59 -0.27 0.82
N GLN A 151 -5.10 -1.45 1.18
CA GLN A 151 -5.03 -2.59 0.27
C GLN A 151 -6.44 -3.07 -0.13
N ASP A 152 -7.41 -3.06 0.79
CA ASP A 152 -8.82 -3.37 0.50
C ASP A 152 -9.46 -2.34 -0.42
N GLU A 153 -9.26 -1.04 -0.16
CA GLU A 153 -9.73 0.04 -1.04
C GLU A 153 -9.15 -0.09 -2.47
N LEU A 154 -7.86 -0.44 -2.58
CA LEU A 154 -7.22 -0.67 -3.88
C LEU A 154 -7.82 -1.89 -4.61
N ARG A 155 -8.08 -2.99 -3.88
CA ARG A 155 -8.74 -4.18 -4.45
C ARG A 155 -10.15 -3.89 -4.92
N GLN A 156 -10.92 -3.07 -4.19
CA GLN A 156 -12.26 -2.65 -4.57
C GLN A 156 -12.25 -1.78 -5.84
N ASN A 157 -11.33 -0.83 -5.93
CA ASN A 157 -11.19 0.02 -7.12
C ASN A 157 -10.85 -0.77 -8.39
N LEU A 158 -10.18 -1.91 -8.25
CA LEU A 158 -9.85 -2.83 -9.34
C LEU A 158 -10.88 -3.94 -9.55
N LEU A 159 -11.96 -3.99 -8.76
CA LEU A 159 -12.96 -5.07 -8.75
C LEU A 159 -12.37 -6.48 -8.52
N ILE A 160 -11.22 -6.57 -7.83
CA ILE A 160 -10.55 -7.83 -7.48
C ILE A 160 -10.63 -8.17 -6.00
N ALA A 161 -11.67 -7.67 -5.32
CA ALA A 161 -11.90 -7.88 -3.90
C ALA A 161 -12.07 -9.37 -3.53
N PHE A 162 -12.53 -10.22 -4.45
CA PHE A 162 -12.68 -11.65 -4.22
C PHE A 162 -11.36 -12.37 -3.86
N ILE A 163 -10.20 -11.85 -4.30
CA ILE A 163 -8.88 -12.41 -3.97
C ILE A 163 -8.64 -12.38 -2.45
N ALA A 164 -9.10 -11.31 -1.77
CA ALA A 164 -8.95 -11.18 -0.33
C ALA A 164 -9.84 -12.15 0.46
N LEU A 165 -11.00 -12.51 -0.11
CA LEU A 165 -11.95 -13.39 0.55
C LEU A 165 -11.46 -14.84 0.67
N GLY A 166 -10.61 -15.27 -0.26
CA GLY A 166 -10.05 -16.62 -0.28
C GLY A 166 -8.92 -16.87 0.71
N SER A 167 -8.29 -15.83 1.26
CA SER A 167 -7.17 -15.98 2.20
C SER A 167 -7.61 -16.21 3.65
N ASN A 168 -8.79 -15.75 4.03
CA ASN A 168 -9.38 -16.00 5.34
C ASN A 168 -10.32 -17.21 5.26
N ARG A 169 -10.05 -18.25 6.06
CA ARG A 169 -10.76 -19.54 6.14
C ARG A 169 -12.28 -19.49 6.46
N GLY A 170 -12.93 -18.32 6.38
CA GLY A 170 -14.35 -18.12 6.66
C GLY A 170 -15.07 -17.16 5.71
N GLY A 171 -14.50 -16.81 4.56
CA GLY A 171 -15.17 -15.96 3.57
C GLY A 171 -16.38 -16.67 2.93
N SER A 172 -17.54 -16.01 2.88
CA SER A 172 -18.73 -16.52 2.19
C SER A 172 -18.42 -16.76 0.72
N GLN A 173 -18.46 -18.01 0.26
CA GLN A 173 -18.25 -18.35 -1.15
C GLN A 173 -19.28 -17.69 -2.07
N ALA A 174 -20.48 -17.38 -1.56
CA ALA A 174 -21.50 -16.64 -2.29
C ALA A 174 -21.05 -15.20 -2.59
N LEU A 175 -20.44 -14.52 -1.62
CA LEU A 175 -19.92 -13.16 -1.81
C LEU A 175 -18.75 -13.14 -2.81
N ALA A 176 -17.88 -14.16 -2.77
CA ALA A 176 -16.79 -14.29 -3.75
C ALA A 176 -17.32 -14.49 -5.18
N LYS A 177 -18.41 -15.26 -5.34
CA LYS A 177 -19.10 -15.47 -6.63
C LYS A 177 -19.68 -14.16 -7.16
N GLU A 178 -20.42 -13.41 -6.35
CA GLU A 178 -20.98 -12.10 -6.74
C GLU A 178 -19.89 -11.09 -7.16
N LEU A 179 -18.79 -11.02 -6.41
CA LEU A 179 -17.67 -10.13 -6.76
C LEU A 179 -16.97 -10.53 -8.06
N THR A 180 -16.89 -11.84 -8.33
CA THR A 180 -16.35 -12.36 -9.59
C THR A 180 -17.30 -12.04 -10.76
N GLU A 181 -18.60 -12.05 -10.54
CA GLU A 181 -19.61 -11.64 -11.51
C GLU A 181 -19.50 -10.15 -11.86
N MET A 182 -19.29 -9.28 -10.86
CA MET A 182 -19.04 -7.86 -11.10
C MET A 182 -17.78 -7.63 -11.94
N LEU A 183 -16.70 -8.38 -11.68
CA LEU A 183 -15.49 -8.31 -12.50
C LEU A 183 -15.77 -8.77 -13.94
N ALA A 184 -16.47 -9.90 -14.12
CA ALA A 184 -16.81 -10.42 -15.44
C ALA A 184 -17.61 -9.39 -16.25
N LEU A 185 -18.62 -8.75 -15.65
CA LEU A 185 -19.41 -7.71 -16.31
C LEU A 185 -18.55 -6.49 -16.71
N SER A 186 -17.62 -6.08 -15.84
CA SER A 186 -16.69 -4.98 -16.15
C SER A 186 -15.78 -5.33 -17.34
N LEU A 187 -15.24 -6.55 -17.37
CA LEU A 187 -14.41 -7.05 -18.47
C LEU A 187 -15.22 -7.18 -19.77
N GLU A 188 -16.45 -7.68 -19.72
CA GLU A 188 -17.34 -7.73 -20.89
C GLU A 188 -17.62 -6.32 -21.43
N GLY A 189 -17.86 -5.34 -20.54
CA GLY A 189 -18.00 -3.95 -20.92
C GLY A 189 -16.75 -3.39 -21.62
N GLN A 190 -15.55 -3.75 -21.16
CA GLN A 190 -14.30 -3.40 -21.83
C GLN A 190 -14.18 -4.08 -23.20
N MET A 191 -14.43 -5.39 -23.29
CA MET A 191 -14.37 -6.15 -24.55
C MET A 191 -15.37 -5.60 -25.59
N ARG A 192 -16.55 -5.19 -25.15
CA ARG A 192 -17.55 -4.55 -26.01
C ARG A 192 -17.05 -3.21 -26.55
N ARG A 193 -16.42 -2.38 -25.70
CA ARG A 193 -15.79 -1.12 -26.15
C ARG A 193 -14.70 -1.36 -27.19
N TYR A 194 -13.86 -2.39 -27.00
CA TYR A 194 -12.88 -2.79 -28.02
C TYR A 194 -13.58 -3.18 -29.32
N ALA A 195 -14.58 -4.06 -29.25
CA ALA A 195 -15.31 -4.51 -30.42
C ALA A 195 -16.01 -3.35 -31.15
N ASP A 196 -16.59 -2.40 -30.43
CA ASP A 196 -17.24 -1.22 -30.99
C ASP A 196 -16.26 -0.29 -31.72
N SER A 197 -15.03 -0.13 -31.20
CA SER A 197 -13.97 0.63 -31.88
C SER A 197 -13.59 -0.04 -33.21
N PHE A 198 -13.44 -1.37 -33.23
CA PHE A 198 -13.17 -2.13 -34.46
C PHE A 198 -14.33 -2.06 -35.46
N ASN A 199 -15.57 -2.28 -35.00
CA ASN A 199 -16.77 -2.24 -35.83
C ASN A 199 -16.98 -0.86 -36.48
N ASN A 200 -16.75 0.22 -35.73
CA ASN A 200 -16.99 1.56 -36.22
C ASN A 200 -15.84 2.11 -37.06
N GLN A 201 -14.60 1.69 -36.84
CA GLN A 201 -13.44 2.28 -37.51
C GLN A 201 -12.87 1.37 -38.59
N GLU A 202 -12.55 0.10 -38.28
CA GLU A 202 -11.91 -0.81 -39.23
C GLU A 202 -12.90 -1.42 -40.21
N LEU A 203 -14.01 -1.99 -39.72
CA LEU A 203 -14.97 -2.66 -40.60
C LEU A 203 -15.59 -1.70 -41.61
N ARG A 204 -15.86 -0.44 -41.22
CA ARG A 204 -16.29 0.61 -42.15
C ARG A 204 -15.24 0.92 -43.22
N ARG A 205 -13.95 0.89 -42.89
CA ARG A 205 -12.87 1.09 -43.86
C ARG A 205 -12.80 -0.06 -44.85
N TYR A 206 -12.87 -1.29 -44.37
CA TYR A 206 -12.91 -2.48 -45.25
C TYR A 206 -14.13 -2.47 -46.18
N ALA A 207 -15.27 -1.99 -45.70
CA ALA A 207 -16.48 -1.84 -46.51
C ALA A 207 -16.26 -0.88 -47.69
N VAL A 208 -15.73 0.32 -47.42
CA VAL A 208 -15.43 1.32 -48.45
C VAL A 208 -14.41 0.82 -49.46
N LEU A 209 -13.36 0.12 -49.00
CA LEU A 209 -12.32 -0.39 -49.88
C LEU A 209 -12.82 -1.50 -50.83
N ASN A 210 -13.78 -2.31 -50.38
CA ASN A 210 -14.32 -3.43 -51.15
C ASN A 210 -15.70 -3.13 -51.79
N ASN A 211 -16.21 -1.90 -51.69
CA ASN A 211 -17.58 -1.54 -52.09
C ASN A 211 -18.65 -2.50 -51.52
N LEU A 212 -18.49 -2.93 -50.28
CA LEU A 212 -19.49 -3.75 -49.58
C LEU A 212 -20.56 -2.85 -48.97
N ASP A 213 -21.80 -3.35 -48.97
CA ASP A 213 -22.90 -2.68 -48.30
C ASP A 213 -22.70 -2.69 -46.77
N TYR A 214 -23.02 -1.57 -46.12
CA TYR A 214 -22.76 -1.38 -44.69
C TYR A 214 -23.61 -2.29 -43.81
N ASP A 215 -24.82 -2.62 -44.26
CA ASP A 215 -25.75 -3.45 -43.49
C ASP A 215 -25.41 -4.94 -43.55
N ALA A 216 -24.64 -5.38 -44.54
CA ALA A 216 -24.23 -6.77 -44.71
C ALA A 216 -22.89 -7.11 -44.04
N LEU A 217 -22.23 -6.15 -43.37
CA LEU A 217 -20.94 -6.38 -42.74
C LEU A 217 -21.05 -7.25 -41.49
N PRO A 218 -20.10 -8.20 -41.29
CA PRO A 218 -20.02 -8.93 -40.04
C PRO A 218 -19.69 -7.96 -38.90
N LYS A 219 -20.36 -8.12 -37.76
CA LYS A 219 -20.08 -7.36 -36.53
C LYS A 219 -19.27 -8.22 -35.57
N LEU A 220 -18.16 -7.70 -35.08
CA LEU A 220 -17.43 -8.30 -33.98
C LEU A 220 -18.26 -8.17 -32.71
N THR A 221 -18.63 -9.29 -32.11
CA THR A 221 -19.31 -9.34 -30.82
C THR A 221 -18.47 -10.17 -29.87
N PRO A 222 -18.12 -9.65 -28.68
CA PRO A 222 -17.36 -10.42 -27.70
C PRO A 222 -18.26 -11.54 -27.15
N ASN A 223 -17.66 -12.72 -26.95
CA ASN A 223 -18.36 -13.78 -26.23
C ASN A 223 -18.49 -13.40 -24.74
N ARG A 224 -19.49 -13.97 -24.07
CA ARG A 224 -19.65 -13.82 -22.62
C ARG A 224 -18.51 -14.54 -21.91
N ILE A 225 -17.98 -13.92 -20.86
CA ILE A 225 -16.87 -14.50 -20.08
C ILE A 225 -17.40 -15.58 -19.14
N LYS A 226 -18.65 -15.44 -18.68
CA LYS A 226 -19.27 -16.37 -17.76
C LYS A 226 -20.21 -17.31 -18.50
N THR A 227 -19.99 -18.61 -18.33
CA THR A 227 -20.98 -19.63 -18.71
C THR A 227 -22.16 -19.57 -17.73
N PRO A 228 -23.40 -19.50 -18.22
CA PRO A 228 -24.55 -19.60 -17.35
C PRO A 228 -24.56 -20.97 -16.67
N ASP A 229 -25.15 -21.01 -15.47
CA ASP A 229 -25.25 -22.25 -14.72
C ASP A 229 -26.18 -23.23 -15.46
N LEU A 230 -25.58 -24.22 -16.13
CA LEU A 230 -26.29 -25.19 -16.96
C LEU A 230 -27.26 -26.04 -16.14
N GLU A 231 -27.01 -26.20 -14.84
CA GLU A 231 -27.88 -26.95 -13.94
C GLU A 231 -29.17 -26.17 -13.65
N MET A 232 -29.04 -24.88 -13.36
CA MET A 232 -30.18 -23.98 -13.18
C MET A 232 -30.99 -23.84 -14.47
N LEU A 233 -30.31 -23.68 -15.63
CA LEU A 233 -30.96 -23.64 -16.93
C LEU A 233 -31.67 -24.96 -17.27
N GLY A 234 -31.05 -26.10 -16.98
CA GLY A 234 -31.65 -27.42 -17.16
C GLY A 234 -32.89 -27.62 -16.30
N GLY A 235 -32.88 -27.12 -15.06
CA GLY A 235 -34.04 -27.08 -14.18
C GLY A 235 -35.16 -26.21 -14.74
N PHE A 236 -34.85 -24.97 -15.14
CA PHE A 236 -35.81 -24.05 -15.74
C PHE A 236 -36.47 -24.62 -16.99
N ILE A 237 -35.69 -25.19 -17.92
CA ILE A 237 -36.22 -25.81 -19.14
C ILE A 237 -37.14 -26.99 -18.81
N ARG A 238 -36.81 -27.78 -17.79
CA ARG A 238 -37.64 -28.90 -17.33
C ARG A 238 -38.96 -28.43 -16.72
N ASP A 239 -38.93 -27.38 -15.92
CA ASP A 239 -40.13 -26.84 -15.26
C ASP A 239 -41.06 -26.14 -16.26
N VAL A 240 -40.50 -25.42 -17.24
CA VAL A 240 -41.27 -24.82 -18.33
C VAL A 240 -41.84 -25.90 -19.26
N SER A 241 -41.04 -26.91 -19.62
CA SER A 241 -41.53 -28.04 -20.41
C SER A 241 -42.59 -28.86 -19.66
N GLY A 242 -42.54 -28.92 -18.33
CA GLY A 242 -43.48 -29.66 -17.50
C GLY A 242 -44.78 -28.91 -17.19
N SER A 243 -44.80 -27.59 -17.38
CA SER A 243 -45.98 -26.74 -17.15
C SER A 243 -46.83 -26.49 -18.40
N GLU A 244 -46.45 -27.07 -19.55
CA GLU A 244 -47.10 -26.86 -20.86
C GLU A 244 -47.19 -25.39 -21.30
N ILE A 245 -46.44 -24.49 -20.64
CA ILE A 245 -46.38 -23.08 -21.01
C ILE A 245 -45.45 -22.95 -22.23
N MET A 246 -45.98 -22.48 -23.36
CA MET A 246 -45.13 -22.09 -24.48
C MET A 246 -44.28 -20.88 -24.06
N LEU A 247 -42.97 -21.02 -24.24
CA LEU A 247 -42.06 -19.88 -24.14
C LEU A 247 -42.47 -18.85 -25.19
N ASP A 248 -42.61 -17.60 -24.76
CA ASP A 248 -42.70 -16.47 -25.66
C ASP A 248 -41.46 -16.42 -26.57
N GLU A 249 -41.60 -15.91 -27.79
CA GLU A 249 -40.54 -15.93 -28.81
C GLU A 249 -39.29 -15.19 -28.31
N GLU A 250 -39.48 -14.08 -27.61
CA GLU A 250 -38.42 -13.27 -26.97
C GLU A 250 -37.68 -14.06 -25.88
N LEU A 251 -38.42 -14.75 -25.00
CA LEU A 251 -37.84 -15.55 -23.92
C LEU A 251 -37.09 -16.78 -24.48
N GLY A 252 -37.59 -17.34 -25.59
CA GLY A 252 -36.94 -18.44 -26.31
C GLY A 252 -35.62 -18.02 -26.96
N GLU A 253 -35.53 -16.81 -27.52
CA GLU A 253 -34.27 -16.26 -28.03
C GLU A 253 -33.25 -16.03 -26.93
N ASP A 254 -33.66 -15.50 -25.78
CA ASP A 254 -32.79 -15.29 -24.63
C ASP A 254 -32.21 -16.60 -24.08
N VAL A 255 -33.04 -17.63 -23.93
CA VAL A 255 -32.60 -18.97 -23.50
C VAL A 255 -31.65 -19.59 -24.53
N ARG A 256 -31.94 -19.45 -25.83
CA ARG A 256 -31.03 -19.91 -26.90
C ARG A 256 -29.71 -19.14 -26.92
N GLY A 257 -29.74 -17.84 -26.64
CA GLY A 257 -28.56 -16.99 -26.53
C GLY A 257 -27.66 -17.40 -25.37
N LEU A 258 -28.24 -17.77 -24.24
CA LEU A 258 -27.52 -18.30 -23.09
C LEU A 258 -26.80 -19.62 -23.40
N ILE A 259 -27.41 -20.50 -24.20
CA ILE A 259 -26.82 -21.78 -24.61
C ILE A 259 -25.71 -21.58 -25.65
N LYS A 260 -25.90 -20.71 -26.65
CA LYS A 260 -24.91 -20.45 -27.69
C LYS A 260 -23.63 -19.78 -27.17
N GLY A 261 -23.72 -18.95 -26.12
CA GLY A 261 -22.54 -18.35 -25.49
C GLY A 261 -21.73 -19.30 -24.61
N SER A 262 -22.22 -20.53 -24.37
CA SER A 262 -21.60 -21.54 -23.52
C SER A 262 -20.68 -22.53 -24.27
N ILE A 263 -20.69 -22.52 -25.60
CA ILE A 263 -19.92 -23.43 -26.49
C ILE A 263 -18.87 -22.61 -27.21
#